data_AF-A0AAD7HN52-F1
#
_entry.id   AF-A0AAD7HN52-F1
#
_cell.length_a   1.000
_cell.length_b   1.000
_cell.length_c   1.000
_cell.angle_alpha   90.00
_cell.angle_beta   90.00
_cell.angle_gamma   90.00
#
_symmetry.space_group_name_H-M   'P 1'
#
loop_
_entity.id
_entity.type
_entity.pdbx_description
1 polymer ?
#
loop_
_entity_poly.entity_id
_entity_poly.type
_entity_poly.pdbx_seq_one_letter_code
_entity_poly.pdbx_strand_id
1 'polypeptide(L)'
;MDIDCDGTDYKCAGNSVGDNQTSFGALDARKVPWFVLPETFQKQEKNAVKDNALGAIICDGKMFYAIFGDQNGATPQVIGEGSLLLGQACFPNDNITGNNGHAQRDVAYLVFGNQSPKNIDSKSSTIDISALKTLGDQQVKLLVQDLNL
;
A
#
# COMPACT_ATOMS: atom_id res chain seq x y z
N MET A 1 -10.57 -3.96 2.89
CA MET A 1 -9.29 -3.29 3.17
C MET A 1 -9.08 -3.21 4.66
N ASP A 2 -8.31 -4.15 5.21
CA ASP A 2 -7.87 -4.09 6.60
C ASP A 2 -6.74 -3.05 6.71
N ILE A 3 -6.41 -2.63 7.94
CA ILE A 3 -5.42 -1.59 8.17
C ILE A 3 -4.15 -2.20 8.74
N ASP A 4 -3.07 -1.98 8.00
CA ASP A 4 -1.72 -2.21 8.45
C ASP A 4 -1.16 -0.90 9.04
N CYS A 5 -0.74 -0.98 10.29
CA CYS A 5 -0.18 0.16 11.01
C CYS A 5 1.30 0.02 11.28
N ASP A 6 1.94 -1.04 10.80
CA ASP A 6 3.33 -1.34 11.09
C ASP A 6 4.26 -0.18 10.71
N GLY A 7 5.42 -0.14 11.36
CA GLY A 7 6.40 0.92 11.22
C GLY A 7 6.40 1.93 12.38
N THR A 8 6.75 3.17 12.07
CA THR A 8 7.01 4.20 13.09
C THR A 8 5.77 4.62 13.87
N ASP A 9 4.57 4.36 13.32
CA ASP A 9 3.29 4.56 13.99
C ASP A 9 2.52 3.25 14.19
N TYR A 10 3.21 2.18 14.59
CA TYR A 10 2.62 0.86 14.92
C TYR A 10 1.49 0.87 15.96
N LYS A 11 1.29 1.99 16.66
CA LYS A 11 0.16 2.24 17.57
C LYS A 11 -0.79 3.31 17.03
N CYS A 12 -1.00 3.34 15.72
CA CYS A 12 -2.04 4.13 15.09
C CYS A 12 -3.38 3.93 15.81
N ALA A 13 -4.30 4.89 15.67
CA ALA A 13 -5.55 4.90 16.42
C ALA A 13 -6.28 3.54 16.32
N GLY A 14 -6.53 2.90 17.46
CA GLY A 14 -7.22 1.61 17.53
C GLY A 14 -6.35 0.35 17.41
N ASN A 15 -5.10 0.45 16.95
CA ASN A 15 -4.20 -0.71 16.87
C ASN A 15 -3.46 -0.96 18.20
N SER A 16 -3.37 -2.23 18.61
CA SER A 16 -2.67 -2.66 19.82
C SER A 16 -1.55 -3.69 19.57
N VAL A 17 -1.38 -4.18 18.34
CA VAL A 17 -0.57 -5.37 18.04
C VAL A 17 0.37 -5.25 16.82
N GLY A 18 0.66 -4.04 16.32
CA GLY A 18 1.58 -3.84 15.18
C GLY A 18 3.07 -4.00 15.52
N ASP A 19 3.88 -4.22 14.49
CA ASP A 19 5.35 -4.23 14.54
C ASP A 19 5.90 -2.81 14.35
N ASN A 20 7.00 -2.47 15.02
CA ASN A 20 7.60 -1.14 14.94
C ASN A 20 8.40 -0.87 13.65
N GLN A 21 8.37 -1.81 12.70
CA GLN A 21 8.99 -1.73 11.38
C GLN A 21 8.04 -2.30 10.32
N THR A 22 8.12 -1.74 9.11
CA THR A 22 7.53 -2.40 7.93
C THR A 22 8.59 -3.25 7.24
N SER A 23 8.19 -4.16 6.36
CA SER A 23 9.13 -4.97 5.56
C SER A 23 10.15 -4.15 4.78
N PHE A 24 9.80 -2.93 4.33
CA PHE A 24 10.63 -2.14 3.39
C PHE A 24 11.00 -0.73 3.88
N GLY A 25 11.09 -0.51 5.20
CA GLY A 25 11.59 0.73 5.78
C GLY A 25 10.89 1.14 7.08
N ALA A 26 11.16 2.36 7.52
CA ALA A 26 10.60 2.95 8.73
C ALA A 26 9.32 3.77 8.46
N LEU A 27 8.40 3.27 7.62
CA LEU A 27 7.22 4.01 7.15
C LEU A 27 6.27 4.42 8.30
N ASP A 28 5.42 5.42 8.06
CA ASP A 28 4.38 5.89 8.99
C ASP A 28 3.01 5.76 8.34
N ALA A 29 2.11 4.99 8.97
CA ALA A 29 0.79 4.63 8.43
C ALA A 29 -0.10 5.84 8.16
N ARG A 30 0.15 6.99 8.79
CA ARG A 30 -0.59 8.23 8.57
C ARG A 30 -0.03 9.10 7.45
N LYS A 31 1.18 8.81 6.98
CA LYS A 31 1.92 9.68 6.03
C LYS A 31 2.17 9.02 4.69
N VAL A 32 2.32 7.70 4.65
CA VAL A 32 2.67 6.98 3.43
C VAL A 32 1.49 6.12 3.00
N PRO A 33 0.98 6.25 1.77
CA PRO A 33 0.02 5.29 1.22
C PRO A 33 0.78 4.02 0.82
N TRP A 34 0.50 2.90 1.47
CA TRP A 34 1.02 1.60 1.07
C TRP A 34 -0.06 0.53 1.06
N PHE A 35 0.21 -0.53 0.32
CA PHE A 35 -0.56 -1.77 0.32
C PHE A 35 0.34 -2.95 0.71
N VAL A 36 -0.29 -4.01 1.18
CA VAL A 36 0.37 -5.23 1.66
C VAL A 36 0.09 -6.38 0.71
N LEU A 37 1.13 -7.16 0.40
CA LEU A 37 1.00 -8.42 -0.34
C LEU A 37 1.39 -9.61 0.54
N PRO A 38 0.82 -10.81 0.31
CA PRO A 38 1.27 -12.03 0.97
C PRO A 38 2.77 -12.27 0.79
N GLU A 39 3.47 -12.65 1.87
CA GLU A 39 4.89 -13.00 1.83
C GLU A 39 5.17 -14.15 0.84
N THR A 40 4.29 -15.15 0.81
CA THR A 40 4.36 -16.28 -0.12
C THR A 40 4.24 -15.86 -1.59
N PHE A 41 3.37 -14.90 -1.89
CA PHE A 41 3.24 -14.31 -3.22
C PHE A 41 4.50 -13.56 -3.61
N GLN A 42 5.01 -12.68 -2.73
CA GLN A 42 6.24 -11.93 -3.00
C GLN A 42 7.44 -12.86 -3.21
N LYS A 43 7.54 -13.95 -2.45
CA LYS A 43 8.62 -14.94 -2.62
C LYS A 43 8.58 -15.61 -3.99
N GLN A 44 7.39 -15.89 -4.52
CA GLN A 44 7.19 -16.45 -5.86
C GLN A 44 7.51 -15.41 -6.94
N GLU A 45 7.08 -14.16 -6.73
CA GLU A 45 7.16 -13.07 -7.71
C GLU A 45 8.35 -12.12 -7.48
N LYS A 46 9.37 -12.53 -6.72
CA LYS A 46 10.49 -11.65 -6.30
C LYS A 46 11.24 -10.94 -7.44
N ASN A 47 11.19 -11.50 -8.65
CA ASN A 47 11.82 -10.92 -9.83
C ASN A 47 10.89 -9.98 -10.61
N ALA A 48 9.58 -10.03 -10.34
CA ALA A 48 8.54 -9.25 -11.00
C ALA A 48 8.02 -8.11 -10.11
N VAL A 49 8.01 -8.30 -8.78
CA VAL A 49 7.54 -7.33 -7.79
C VAL A 49 8.68 -6.96 -6.86
N LYS A 50 9.21 -5.75 -7.05
CA LYS A 50 10.29 -5.19 -6.24
C LYS A 50 9.75 -4.57 -4.95
N ASP A 51 10.61 -4.43 -3.95
CA ASP A 51 10.35 -3.66 -2.75
C ASP A 51 9.89 -2.25 -3.12
N ASN A 52 8.92 -1.71 -2.37
CA ASN A 52 8.34 -0.39 -2.64
C ASN A 52 7.77 -0.22 -4.05
N ALA A 53 7.37 -1.32 -4.72
CA ALA A 53 6.76 -1.26 -6.04
C ALA A 53 5.49 -0.40 -6.02
N LEU A 54 5.27 0.36 -7.09
CA LEU A 54 4.07 1.16 -7.28
C LEU A 54 2.84 0.26 -7.41
N GLY A 55 1.75 0.65 -6.76
CA GLY A 55 0.41 0.13 -6.98
C GLY A 55 -0.58 1.26 -7.30
N ALA A 56 -1.54 0.97 -8.16
CA ALA A 56 -2.78 1.73 -8.30
C ALA A 56 -3.90 0.98 -7.59
N ILE A 57 -4.47 1.60 -6.56
CA ILE A 57 -5.50 1.04 -5.70
C ILE A 57 -6.82 1.68 -6.06
N ILE A 58 -7.79 0.86 -6.47
CA ILE A 58 -9.10 1.31 -6.90
C ILE A 58 -10.11 0.92 -5.83
N CYS A 59 -10.79 1.91 -5.27
CA CYS A 59 -11.70 1.80 -4.13
C CYS A 59 -12.69 2.97 -4.18
N ASP A 60 -13.95 2.76 -3.78
CA ASP A 60 -14.98 3.81 -3.74
C ASP A 60 -15.08 4.64 -5.05
N GLY A 61 -14.94 3.97 -6.19
CA GLY A 61 -14.96 4.62 -7.52
C GLY A 61 -13.80 5.58 -7.81
N LYS A 62 -12.76 5.58 -6.98
CA LYS A 62 -11.56 6.42 -7.10
C LYS A 62 -10.32 5.54 -7.27
N MET A 63 -9.24 6.16 -7.75
CA MET A 63 -7.93 5.52 -7.88
C MET A 63 -6.90 6.31 -7.09
N PHE A 64 -6.12 5.60 -6.29
CA PHE A 64 -5.02 6.14 -5.48
C PHE A 64 -3.72 5.42 -5.83
N TYR A 65 -2.59 6.12 -5.66
CA TYR A 65 -1.28 5.51 -5.78
C TYR A 65 -0.71 5.20 -4.41
N ALA A 66 -0.09 4.03 -4.29
CA ALA A 66 0.52 3.53 -3.08
C ALA A 66 1.79 2.75 -3.42
N ILE A 67 2.64 2.47 -2.43
CA ILE A 67 3.78 1.56 -2.59
C ILE A 67 3.49 0.20 -1.95
N PHE A 68 4.13 -0.86 -2.43
CA PHE A 68 4.19 -2.14 -1.74
C PHE A 68 5.12 -1.96 -0.52
N GLY A 69 4.53 -1.62 0.62
CA GLY A 69 5.26 -1.15 1.81
C GLY A 69 5.51 -2.24 2.84
N ASP A 70 4.63 -3.25 2.89
CA ASP A 70 4.74 -4.34 3.85
C ASP A 70 4.28 -5.69 3.30
N GLN A 71 4.58 -6.76 4.02
CA GLN A 71 4.26 -8.14 3.69
C GLN A 71 3.38 -8.77 4.76
N ASN A 72 2.34 -9.50 4.33
CA ASN A 72 1.51 -10.26 5.25
C ASN A 72 2.13 -11.65 5.51
N GLY A 73 2.67 -11.84 6.70
CA GLY A 73 3.18 -13.12 7.21
C GLY A 73 2.16 -13.96 8.02
N ALA A 74 0.98 -13.42 8.32
CA ALA A 74 -0.04 -14.09 9.13
C ALA A 74 -0.67 -15.29 8.42
N THR A 75 -1.22 -16.26 9.16
CA THR A 75 -1.90 -17.43 8.57
C THR A 75 -3.41 -17.35 8.78
N PRO A 76 -4.23 -17.37 7.70
CA PRO A 76 -3.86 -17.41 6.29
C PRO A 76 -3.28 -16.08 5.78
N GLN A 77 -2.32 -16.13 4.86
CA GLN A 77 -1.78 -14.90 4.24
C GLN A 77 -2.78 -14.40 3.21
N VAL A 78 -3.27 -13.17 3.38
CA VAL A 78 -4.26 -12.55 2.50
C VAL A 78 -3.78 -11.20 2.01
N ILE A 79 -4.16 -10.86 0.78
CA ILE A 79 -4.09 -9.47 0.28
C ILE A 79 -5.26 -8.69 0.87
N GLY A 80 -5.09 -7.38 1.05
CA GLY A 80 -6.19 -6.50 1.42
C GLY A 80 -5.82 -5.48 2.49
N GLU A 81 -4.68 -5.62 3.14
CA GLU A 81 -4.21 -4.62 4.10
C GLU A 81 -3.59 -3.42 3.38
N GLY A 82 -3.68 -2.26 4.01
CA GLY A 82 -3.02 -1.04 3.57
C GLY A 82 -2.89 -0.05 4.71
N SER A 83 -2.10 1.00 4.47
CA SER A 83 -1.85 2.01 5.51
C SER A 83 -3.13 2.73 5.94
N LEU A 84 -3.12 3.28 7.15
CA LEU A 84 -4.24 4.07 7.66
C LEU A 84 -4.59 5.24 6.73
N LEU A 85 -3.59 5.93 6.17
CA LEU A 85 -3.78 6.99 5.18
C LEU A 85 -4.51 6.50 3.94
N LEU A 86 -4.12 5.34 3.39
CA LEU A 86 -4.77 4.77 2.21
C LEU A 86 -6.22 4.35 2.52
N GLY A 87 -6.45 3.68 3.65
CA GLY A 87 -7.78 3.27 4.08
C GLY A 87 -8.73 4.46 4.26
N GLN A 88 -8.28 5.52 4.92
CA GLN A 88 -9.06 6.75 5.10
C GLN A 88 -9.31 7.51 3.79
N ALA A 89 -8.36 7.48 2.86
CA ALA A 89 -8.53 8.06 1.53
C ALA A 89 -9.57 7.28 0.69
N CYS A 90 -9.52 5.96 0.74
CA CYS A 90 -10.48 5.09 0.08
C CYS A 90 -11.89 5.24 0.65
N PHE A 91 -12.03 5.21 1.98
CA PHE A 91 -13.32 5.10 2.66
C PHE A 91 -13.48 6.17 3.75
N PRO A 92 -13.57 7.46 3.38
CA PRO A 92 -13.59 8.57 4.35
C PRO A 92 -14.81 8.55 5.28
N ASN A 93 -15.88 7.81 4.93
CA ASN A 93 -17.12 7.74 5.70
C ASN A 93 -17.22 6.48 6.59
N ASP A 94 -16.25 5.57 6.52
CA ASP A 94 -16.31 4.27 7.19
C ASP A 94 -15.70 4.29 8.60
N ASN A 95 -15.27 5.47 9.07
CA ASN A 95 -14.58 5.66 10.35
C ASN A 95 -13.36 4.72 10.49
N ILE A 96 -12.54 4.66 9.45
CA ILE A 96 -11.37 3.78 9.38
C ILE A 96 -10.38 4.07 10.51
N THR A 97 -10.02 3.03 11.25
CA THR A 97 -9.00 3.00 12.32
C THR A 97 -8.11 1.77 12.16
N GLY A 98 -7.01 1.67 12.90
CA GLY A 98 -6.09 0.54 12.86
C GLY A 98 -6.71 -0.82 13.19
N ASN A 99 -7.88 -0.84 13.82
CA ASN A 99 -8.65 -2.05 14.12
C ASN A 99 -10.05 -2.05 13.49
N ASN A 100 -10.35 -1.10 12.60
CA ASN A 100 -11.61 -0.99 11.88
C ASN A 100 -11.32 -0.70 10.40
N GLY A 101 -11.22 -1.77 9.61
CA GLY A 101 -11.07 -1.70 8.16
C GLY A 101 -12.40 -1.69 7.40
N HIS A 102 -12.31 -1.70 6.08
CA HIS A 102 -13.45 -1.82 5.18
C HIS A 102 -13.69 -3.30 4.81
N ALA A 103 -14.84 -3.87 5.16
CA ALA A 103 -15.07 -5.31 5.00
C ALA A 103 -15.49 -5.77 3.59
N GLN A 104 -15.99 -4.88 2.72
CA GLN A 104 -16.45 -5.31 1.40
C GLN A 104 -15.26 -5.66 0.48
N ARG A 105 -15.54 -6.55 -0.49
CA ARG A 105 -14.56 -7.07 -1.45
C ARG A 105 -14.65 -6.33 -2.79
N ASP A 106 -14.55 -5.01 -2.72
CA ASP A 106 -14.73 -4.08 -3.82
C ASP A 106 -13.48 -3.21 -4.09
N VAL A 107 -12.34 -3.62 -3.54
CA VAL A 107 -11.04 -3.00 -3.77
C VAL A 107 -10.24 -3.79 -4.80
N ALA A 108 -9.72 -3.11 -5.82
CA ALA A 108 -8.81 -3.70 -6.80
C ALA A 108 -7.40 -3.14 -6.65
N TYR A 109 -6.40 -4.02 -6.80
CA TYR A 109 -4.98 -3.70 -6.67
C TYR A 109 -4.30 -3.96 -8.02
N LEU A 110 -3.79 -2.93 -8.66
CA LEU A 110 -2.99 -3.03 -9.88
C LEU A 110 -1.52 -2.76 -9.53
N VAL A 111 -0.68 -3.80 -9.61
CA VAL A 111 0.72 -3.71 -9.17
C VAL A 111 1.65 -3.52 -10.37
N PHE A 112 2.35 -2.38 -10.40
CA PHE A 112 3.41 -2.09 -11.37
C PHE A 112 4.75 -2.58 -10.82
N GLY A 113 4.90 -3.90 -10.71
CA GLY A 113 5.92 -4.54 -9.86
C GLY A 113 7.38 -4.14 -10.13
N ASN A 114 7.71 -3.72 -11.35
CA ASN A 114 9.07 -3.29 -11.71
C ASN A 114 9.32 -1.78 -11.55
N GLN A 115 8.32 -1.02 -11.13
CA GLN A 115 8.35 0.43 -10.99
C GLN A 115 8.30 0.80 -9.51
N SER A 116 9.16 1.72 -9.07
CA SER A 116 9.16 2.22 -7.70
C SER A 116 9.52 3.71 -7.69
N PRO A 117 8.92 4.53 -6.82
CA PRO A 117 9.32 5.93 -6.66
C PRO A 117 10.81 6.03 -6.32
N LYS A 118 11.48 7.02 -6.89
CA LYS A 118 12.91 7.25 -6.59
C LYS A 118 13.06 7.80 -5.18
N ASN A 119 14.24 7.56 -4.58
CA ASN A 119 14.69 8.17 -3.32
C ASN A 119 13.84 7.81 -2.09
N ILE A 120 13.29 6.60 -2.02
CA ILE A 120 12.73 6.08 -0.77
C ILE A 120 13.90 5.74 0.18
N ASP A 121 14.03 6.53 1.25
CA ASP A 121 15.02 6.29 2.30
C ASP A 121 14.44 5.33 3.34
N SER A 122 15.12 4.21 3.58
CA SER A 122 14.68 3.19 4.54
C SER A 122 14.62 3.70 5.98
N LYS A 123 15.25 4.83 6.29
CA LYS A 123 15.21 5.50 7.60
C LYS A 123 14.16 6.61 7.69
N SER A 124 13.53 6.98 6.58
CA SER A 124 12.50 8.00 6.54
C SER A 124 11.13 7.41 6.88
N SER A 125 10.34 8.15 7.65
CA SER A 125 8.94 7.84 7.93
C SER A 125 7.96 8.35 6.89
N THR A 126 8.47 8.93 5.80
CA THR A 126 7.67 9.47 4.71
C THR A 126 8.36 9.27 3.37
N ILE A 127 7.60 9.45 2.29
CA ILE A 127 8.08 9.44 0.92
C ILE A 127 7.70 10.74 0.21
N ASP A 128 8.28 10.97 -0.97
CA ASP A 128 7.82 12.01 -1.88
C ASP A 128 6.51 11.57 -2.58
N ILE A 129 5.37 12.01 -2.04
CA ILE A 129 4.04 11.72 -2.58
C ILE A 129 3.86 12.31 -4.00
N SER A 130 4.54 13.42 -4.32
CA SER A 130 4.46 14.01 -5.66
C SER A 130 5.20 13.15 -6.69
N ALA A 131 6.35 12.60 -6.31
CA ALA A 131 7.07 11.62 -7.13
C ALA A 131 6.28 10.32 -7.31
N LEU A 132 5.64 9.82 -6.25
CA LEU A 132 4.75 8.66 -6.32
C LEU A 132 3.60 8.92 -7.31
N LYS A 133 2.93 10.07 -7.19
CA LYS A 133 1.83 10.43 -8.10
C LYS A 133 2.31 10.52 -9.54
N THR A 134 3.43 11.20 -9.79
CA THR A 134 3.98 11.38 -11.14
C THR A 134 4.28 10.04 -11.80
N LEU A 135 4.90 9.11 -11.06
CA LEU A 135 5.16 7.76 -11.55
C LEU A 135 3.85 7.00 -11.80
N GLY A 136 2.89 7.10 -10.88
CA GLY A 136 1.57 6.50 -11.00
C GLY A 136 0.82 6.93 -12.27
N ASP A 137 0.72 8.24 -12.50
CA ASP A 137 0.07 8.82 -13.67
C ASP A 137 0.73 8.30 -14.96
N GLN A 138 2.06 8.23 -14.99
CA GLN A 138 2.81 7.72 -16.13
C GLN A 138 2.49 6.25 -16.42
N GLN A 139 2.52 5.39 -15.40
CA GLN A 139 2.33 3.94 -15.60
C GLN A 139 0.89 3.60 -15.96
N VAL A 140 -0.10 4.27 -15.36
CA VAL A 140 -1.51 4.08 -15.76
C VAL A 140 -1.74 4.54 -17.19
N LYS A 141 -1.13 5.66 -17.60
CA LYS A 141 -1.22 6.11 -19.00
C LYS A 141 -0.66 5.07 -19.98
N LEU A 142 0.48 4.47 -19.66
CA LEU A 142 1.06 3.39 -20.47
C LEU A 142 0.15 2.18 -20.53
N LEU A 143 -0.41 1.75 -19.39
CA LEU A 143 -1.35 0.64 -19.32
C LEU A 143 -2.59 0.89 -20.20
N VAL A 144 -3.19 2.08 -20.10
CA VAL A 144 -4.35 2.47 -20.92
C VAL A 144 -4.02 2.40 -22.41
N GLN A 145 -2.84 2.89 -22.80
CA GLN A 145 -2.37 2.82 -24.19
C GLN A 145 -2.20 1.37 -24.66
N ASP A 146 -1.58 0.51 -23.84
CA ASP A 146 -1.36 -0.90 -24.16
C ASP A 146 -2.67 -1.69 -24.27
N LEU A 147 -3.69 -1.28 -23.51
CA LEU A 147 -5.03 -1.88 -23.54
C LEU A 147 -5.95 -1.32 -24.64
N ASN A 148 -5.53 -0.28 -25.37
CA ASN A 148 -6.34 0.45 -26.35
C ASN A 148 -7.65 1.02 -25.77
N LEU A 149 -7.58 1.62 -24.57
CA LEU A 149 -8.68 2.30 -23.89
C LEU A 149 -8.62 3.83 -24.05
#